data_AF-A0A511R6J6-F1
#
_entry.id   AF-A0A511R6J6-F1
#
_cell.length_a   1.000
_cell.length_b   1.000
_cell.length_c   1.000
_cell.angle_alpha   90.00
_cell.angle_beta   90.00
_cell.angle_gamma   90.00
#
_symmetry.space_group_name_H-M   'P 1'
#
loop_
_entity.id
_entity.type
_entity.pdbx_description
1 polymer ?
#
loop_
_entity_poly.entity_id
_entity_poly.type
_entity_poly.pdbx_seq_one_letter_code
_entity_poly.pdbx_strand_id
1 'polypeptide(L)'
;MPPSDNGYLLTVPITASDTPERLAQRYGGEVIAWLEAQAILKLSSQAAAALQGSGVSLQNTTLQPNATVRTPATALGFNSWAGGFNSWAGGFNSWAGGWNSWAGGTSTIPALPSENRFQFMLTKVPQAQALSRNFGQGIKVAVLDTGIDLAHPQFVGRLAPNNQHYDFVGLDAIPQEVAGAMYGHGTGVASLILQVAPRATILPIRVLNGDGAGTVADVISGIQHAMSMGAQVINLSLGTTVNDTALQLTINSATNQGIYIVASAGNTGDSNLTYPAAWASNGVNNHRFLVSVGSVSSALALSLFSCSGPSLEFVAPGMLIAGAYPDNRFAYYTGTSFATPQVTGAIALALAETVNKSSVGTYLEQSAVNLGTSNVQWGLVNTVGLLQKAPDVQRKQAILVVGNTNLSAGDAAIRTRLESIGYTVTVRDHKASTASDATGRDVVLISGSVTPGDVSTKFNNVAVPAVVMHWDLFDEMRMTGSKSGDRNTQTGQTQVTLLNNTHPLAAGLPLFNSTIYSSSDALNWGKVASGAVSVASLTSDTTRSTLFGYDIGAAMQSGTAPARRVGFFPSSTGTTRLTNMGLHLLEAAITWAVSGN
;
A
#
# COMPACT_ATOMS: atom_id res chain seq x y z
N MET A 1 -0.23 37.27 -9.37
CA MET A 1 0.48 37.70 -10.59
C MET A 1 1.35 36.53 -11.03
N PRO A 2 1.39 36.12 -12.31
CA PRO A 2 2.42 35.18 -12.73
C PRO A 2 3.79 35.87 -12.59
N PRO A 3 4.87 35.16 -12.20
CA PRO A 3 6.21 35.75 -12.17
C PRO A 3 6.53 36.28 -13.57
N SER A 4 7.07 37.49 -13.64
CA SER A 4 7.26 38.25 -14.87
C SER A 4 8.41 37.78 -15.76
N ASP A 5 9.00 36.60 -15.51
CA ASP A 5 9.90 35.89 -16.41
C ASP A 5 10.25 34.51 -15.81
N ASN A 6 9.76 33.41 -16.38
CA ASN A 6 10.13 32.06 -15.92
C ASN A 6 11.56 31.67 -16.36
N GLY A 7 12.21 32.48 -17.20
CA GLY A 7 13.52 32.20 -17.76
C GLY A 7 13.48 31.14 -18.87
N TYR A 8 14.65 30.57 -19.15
CA TYR A 8 14.87 29.58 -20.20
C TYR A 8 15.61 28.36 -19.66
N LEU A 9 15.43 27.23 -20.34
CA LEU A 9 16.22 26.03 -20.17
C LEU A 9 17.17 25.88 -21.35
N LEU A 10 18.45 25.71 -21.07
CA LEU A 10 19.49 25.44 -22.05
C LEU A 10 20.05 24.03 -21.83
N THR A 11 19.84 23.16 -22.81
CA THR A 11 20.46 21.84 -22.86
C THR A 11 21.75 21.92 -23.67
N VAL A 12 22.87 21.46 -23.10
CA VAL A 12 24.19 21.47 -23.74
C VAL A 12 24.86 20.10 -23.66
N PRO A 13 25.69 19.69 -24.65
CA PRO A 13 26.49 18.48 -24.54
C PRO A 13 27.59 18.64 -23.47
N ILE A 14 27.91 17.55 -22.78
CA ILE A 14 29.03 17.47 -21.82
C ILE A 14 30.26 16.92 -22.54
N THR A 15 31.41 17.59 -22.39
CA THR A 15 32.72 17.07 -22.78
C THR A 15 33.51 16.59 -21.57
N ALA A 16 34.56 15.79 -21.79
CA ALA A 16 35.43 15.28 -20.73
C ALA A 16 36.11 16.39 -19.88
N SER A 17 36.14 17.63 -20.36
CA SER A 17 36.73 18.77 -19.67
C SER A 17 35.72 19.64 -18.92
N ASP A 18 34.42 19.38 -19.09
CA ASP A 18 33.38 20.19 -18.49
C ASP A 18 33.15 19.82 -17.02
N THR A 19 32.76 20.82 -16.25
CA THR A 19 32.29 20.73 -14.86
C THR A 19 31.05 21.62 -14.74
N PRO A 20 30.15 21.40 -13.77
CA PRO A 20 29.01 22.27 -13.56
C PRO A 20 29.41 23.76 -13.49
N GLU A 21 30.49 24.08 -12.79
CA GLU A 21 30.99 25.45 -12.61
C GLU A 21 31.48 26.04 -13.93
N ARG A 22 32.20 25.26 -14.75
CA ARG A 22 32.68 25.72 -16.07
C ARG A 22 31.52 25.97 -17.04
N LEU A 23 30.49 25.12 -17.03
CA LEU A 23 29.32 25.31 -17.88
C LEU A 23 28.49 26.52 -17.44
N ALA A 24 28.30 26.68 -16.13
CA ALA A 24 27.64 27.85 -15.53
C ALA A 24 28.36 29.16 -15.91
N GLN A 25 29.70 29.18 -15.85
CA GLN A 25 30.51 30.33 -16.27
C GLN A 25 30.45 30.58 -17.78
N ARG A 26 30.49 29.51 -18.59
CA ARG A 26 30.51 29.60 -20.07
C ARG A 26 29.19 30.13 -20.62
N TYR A 27 28.07 29.64 -20.10
CA TYR A 27 26.74 29.93 -20.65
C TYR A 27 25.94 30.93 -19.80
N GLY A 28 26.36 31.22 -18.57
CA GLY A 28 25.68 32.16 -17.69
C GLY A 28 24.36 31.62 -17.16
N GLY A 29 24.40 30.89 -16.04
CA GLY A 29 23.20 30.36 -15.38
C GLY A 29 23.53 29.29 -14.35
N GLU A 30 22.51 28.55 -13.93
CA GLU A 30 22.65 27.47 -12.94
C GLU A 30 22.50 26.11 -13.61
N VAL A 31 23.43 25.18 -13.37
CA VAL A 31 23.29 23.79 -13.83
C VAL A 31 22.34 23.07 -12.89
N ILE A 32 21.17 22.69 -13.40
CA ILE A 32 20.09 22.05 -12.63
C ILE A 32 20.01 20.55 -12.84
N ALA A 33 20.65 20.03 -13.89
CA ALA A 33 20.80 18.59 -14.11
C ALA A 33 22.10 18.26 -14.81
N TRP A 34 22.73 17.17 -14.36
CA TRP A 34 23.92 16.59 -14.95
C TRP A 34 23.61 15.17 -15.40
N LEU A 35 23.38 14.99 -16.70
CA LEU A 35 23.03 13.70 -17.29
C LEU A 35 24.28 13.03 -17.90
N GLU A 36 24.10 11.86 -18.50
CA GLU A 36 25.23 11.06 -19.02
C GLU A 36 26.02 11.78 -20.14
N ALA A 37 25.31 12.43 -21.08
CA ALA A 37 25.93 13.10 -22.23
C ALA A 37 25.60 14.61 -22.32
N GLN A 38 24.71 15.10 -21.47
CA GLN A 38 24.18 16.47 -21.56
C GLN A 38 23.97 17.08 -20.17
N ALA A 39 24.13 18.39 -20.08
CA ALA A 39 23.79 19.19 -18.90
C ALA A 39 22.62 20.12 -19.23
N ILE A 40 21.79 20.40 -18.23
CA ILE A 40 20.66 21.33 -18.36
C ILE A 40 20.91 22.51 -17.45
N LEU A 41 20.81 23.71 -18.01
CA LEU A 41 21.00 24.97 -17.31
C LEU A 41 19.70 25.77 -17.26
N LYS A 42 19.41 26.37 -16.11
CA LYS A 42 18.38 27.40 -15.92
C LYS A 42 19.01 28.77 -16.16
N LEU A 43 18.44 29.53 -17.08
CA LEU A 43 18.88 30.87 -17.47
C LEU A 43 17.79 31.90 -17.18
N SER A 44 18.15 33.13 -16.83
CA SER A 44 17.22 34.28 -16.88
C SER A 44 16.94 34.69 -18.33
N SER A 45 15.85 35.42 -18.62
CA SER A 45 15.65 35.96 -19.98
C SER A 45 16.80 36.84 -20.43
N GLN A 46 17.40 37.61 -19.51
CA GLN A 46 18.55 38.45 -19.84
C GLN A 46 19.77 37.61 -20.25
N ALA A 47 20.07 36.52 -19.52
CA ALA A 47 21.16 35.62 -19.86
C ALA A 47 20.91 34.89 -21.19
N ALA A 48 19.68 34.44 -21.43
CA ALA A 48 19.28 33.82 -22.69
C ALA A 48 19.40 34.77 -23.89
N ALA A 49 18.97 36.03 -23.73
CA ALA A 49 19.11 37.05 -24.76
C ALA A 49 20.58 37.40 -25.04
N ALA A 50 21.40 37.50 -23.98
CA ALA A 50 22.84 37.73 -24.12
C ALA A 50 23.52 36.57 -24.87
N LEU A 51 23.16 35.32 -24.56
CA LEU A 51 23.66 34.13 -25.26
C LEU A 51 23.35 34.17 -26.75
N GLN A 52 22.11 34.47 -27.12
CA GLN A 52 21.68 34.60 -28.52
C GLN A 52 22.43 35.71 -29.28
N GLY A 53 22.87 36.76 -28.59
CA GLY A 53 23.66 37.86 -29.16
C GLY A 53 25.18 37.71 -29.11
N SER A 54 25.71 36.72 -28.37
CA SER A 54 27.14 36.64 -27.99
C SER A 54 28.07 35.94 -29.00
N GLY A 55 27.53 35.32 -30.05
CA GLY A 55 28.34 34.55 -31.01
C GLY A 55 28.94 33.24 -30.45
N VAL A 56 28.53 32.82 -29.24
CA VAL A 56 28.88 31.50 -28.68
C VAL A 56 28.33 30.40 -29.59
N SER A 57 29.18 29.42 -29.93
CA SER A 57 28.77 28.30 -30.78
C SER A 57 27.76 27.41 -30.05
N LEU A 58 26.50 27.47 -30.49
CA LEU A 58 25.37 26.68 -29.99
C LEU A 58 25.22 25.34 -30.73
N GLN A 59 26.33 24.68 -31.08
CA GLN A 59 26.25 23.39 -31.76
C GLN A 59 25.69 22.32 -30.82
N ASN A 60 24.64 21.64 -31.29
CA ASN A 60 23.91 20.61 -30.55
C ASN A 60 23.36 21.07 -29.18
N THR A 61 23.05 22.36 -29.05
CA THR A 61 22.38 22.91 -27.86
C THR A 61 20.92 23.23 -28.15
N THR A 62 20.05 23.07 -27.16
CA THR A 62 18.62 23.42 -27.26
C THR A 62 18.28 24.47 -26.22
N LEU A 63 17.80 25.63 -26.66
CA LEU A 63 17.31 26.70 -25.79
C LEU A 63 15.79 26.79 -25.93
N GLN A 64 15.06 26.67 -24.82
CA GLN A 64 13.60 26.67 -24.80
C GLN A 64 13.07 27.47 -23.60
N PRO A 65 11.88 28.09 -23.68
CA PRO A 65 11.25 28.76 -22.54
C PRO A 65 11.03 27.79 -21.38
N ASN A 66 11.23 28.24 -20.14
CA ASN A 66 10.93 27.43 -18.96
C ASN A 66 9.41 27.34 -18.76
N ALA A 67 8.83 26.20 -19.13
CA ALA A 67 7.39 26.00 -19.12
C ALA A 67 6.82 25.92 -17.70
N THR A 68 5.52 26.23 -17.58
CA THR A 68 4.78 26.10 -16.32
C THR A 68 4.29 24.67 -16.15
N VAL A 69 4.38 24.17 -14.93
CA VAL A 69 3.83 22.90 -14.47
C VAL A 69 2.69 23.19 -13.50
N ARG A 70 1.61 22.41 -13.57
CA ARG A 70 0.44 22.58 -12.69
C ARG A 70 -0.08 21.26 -12.13
N THR A 71 -0.67 21.32 -10.94
CA THR A 71 -1.55 20.25 -10.43
C THR A 71 -2.98 20.48 -10.95
N PRO A 72 -3.63 19.47 -11.54
CA PRO A 72 -4.92 19.67 -12.21
C PRO A 72 -6.17 19.50 -11.31
N ALA A 73 -6.06 19.38 -9.98
CA ALA A 73 -7.11 18.80 -9.13
C ALA A 73 -7.83 19.78 -8.18
N THR A 74 -8.94 19.34 -7.58
CA THR A 74 -9.72 20.08 -6.58
C THR A 74 -9.92 19.25 -5.31
N ALA A 75 -9.99 19.90 -4.15
CA ALA A 75 -10.18 19.26 -2.84
C ALA A 75 -11.44 19.79 -2.14
N LEU A 76 -12.21 18.90 -1.50
CA LEU A 76 -13.34 19.24 -0.64
C LEU A 76 -13.03 18.73 0.79
N GLY A 77 -12.72 19.64 1.70
CA GLY A 77 -12.28 19.32 3.07
C GLY A 77 -13.42 19.31 4.10
N PHE A 78 -13.30 18.44 5.10
CA PHE A 78 -14.12 18.43 6.32
C PHE A 78 -13.24 18.05 7.52
N ASN A 79 -13.61 18.47 8.73
CA ASN A 79 -12.77 18.29 9.92
C ASN A 79 -13.00 16.93 10.60
N SER A 80 -12.00 16.05 10.63
CA SER A 80 -11.73 15.15 11.78
C SER A 80 -10.45 14.30 11.65
N TRP A 81 -9.51 14.47 12.58
CA TRP A 81 -8.66 13.38 13.08
C TRP A 81 -8.34 13.62 14.55
N ALA A 82 -8.31 12.54 15.34
CA ALA A 82 -7.85 12.57 16.74
C ALA A 82 -6.70 11.58 16.88
N GLY A 83 -5.55 12.05 17.35
CA GLY A 83 -4.37 11.24 17.63
C GLY A 83 -3.81 11.53 19.02
N GLY A 84 -3.43 10.48 19.76
CA GLY A 84 -2.71 10.56 21.03
C GLY A 84 -3.54 10.33 22.31
N PHE A 85 -2.89 9.83 23.36
CA PHE A 85 -3.49 9.56 24.67
C PHE A 85 -4.02 10.84 25.34
N ASN A 86 -5.18 10.72 26.00
CA ASN A 86 -6.03 11.74 26.63
C ASN A 86 -7.01 12.46 25.68
N SER A 87 -8.22 11.90 25.57
CA SER A 87 -9.42 12.70 25.29
C SER A 87 -9.88 13.36 26.59
N TRP A 88 -9.68 14.65 26.76
CA TRP A 88 -10.26 15.41 27.87
C TRP A 88 -11.63 15.94 27.44
N ALA A 89 -12.71 15.36 27.99
CA ALA A 89 -14.04 15.94 27.95
C ALA A 89 -14.41 16.38 29.37
N GLY A 90 -14.30 17.69 29.65
CA GLY A 90 -14.75 18.26 30.90
C GLY A 90 -16.23 18.62 30.83
N GLY A 91 -17.09 17.91 31.58
CA GLY A 91 -18.51 18.24 31.75
C GLY A 91 -19.45 17.02 31.70
N PHE A 92 -20.61 17.12 32.37
CA PHE A 92 -21.71 16.17 32.19
C PHE A 92 -22.33 16.39 30.79
N ASN A 93 -22.29 15.34 29.95
CA ASN A 93 -22.79 15.23 28.57
C ASN A 93 -21.78 15.52 27.45
N SER A 94 -21.41 14.47 26.71
CA SER A 94 -20.92 14.55 25.34
C SER A 94 -22.07 14.21 24.39
N TRP A 95 -22.44 15.13 23.49
CA TRP A 95 -23.47 14.90 22.49
C TRP A 95 -22.83 14.74 21.11
N ALA A 96 -23.05 13.59 20.47
CA ALA A 96 -22.66 13.32 19.09
C ALA A 96 -23.94 12.99 18.30
N GLY A 97 -24.39 13.94 17.47
CA GLY A 97 -25.47 13.73 16.52
C GLY A 97 -24.90 13.66 15.10
N GLY A 98 -24.59 12.45 14.60
CA GLY A 98 -24.04 12.21 13.26
C GLY A 98 -22.98 11.09 13.21
N TRP A 99 -22.74 10.51 12.03
CA TRP A 99 -22.00 9.25 11.85
C TRP A 99 -20.48 9.37 12.13
N ASN A 100 -20.09 8.71 13.22
CA ASN A 100 -18.79 8.16 13.62
C ASN A 100 -17.74 9.06 14.31
N SER A 101 -17.29 8.55 15.47
CA SER A 101 -16.03 8.89 16.16
C SER A 101 -15.37 7.58 16.60
N TRP A 102 -14.05 7.44 16.46
CA TRP A 102 -13.31 6.33 17.08
C TRP A 102 -11.85 6.67 17.36
N ALA A 103 -11.39 6.30 18.55
CA ALA A 103 -10.00 6.41 19.00
C ALA A 103 -9.42 5.01 19.18
N GLY A 104 -8.26 4.76 18.59
CA GLY A 104 -7.53 3.50 18.72
C GLY A 104 -6.03 3.74 18.59
N GLY A 105 -5.31 3.62 19.70
CA GLY A 105 -3.86 3.48 19.71
C GLY A 105 -3.48 2.00 19.77
N THR A 106 -2.64 1.55 18.85
CA THR A 106 -1.59 0.51 19.02
C THR A 106 -0.76 0.50 17.74
N SER A 107 0.54 0.23 17.88
CA SER A 107 1.60 0.33 16.86
C SER A 107 1.54 -0.72 15.73
N THR A 108 0.35 -1.18 15.35
CA THR A 108 0.12 -2.11 14.24
C THR A 108 -0.51 -1.34 13.09
N ILE A 109 0.06 -1.50 11.87
CA ILE A 109 -0.39 -0.99 10.56
C ILE A 109 -1.77 -0.30 10.64
N PRO A 110 -1.88 1.04 10.44
CA PRO A 110 -3.17 1.70 10.45
C PRO A 110 -4.11 0.93 9.51
N ALA A 111 -5.22 0.43 10.04
CA ALA A 111 -6.26 -0.12 9.19
C ALA A 111 -6.58 0.91 8.11
N LEU A 112 -6.71 0.48 6.85
CA LEU A 112 -7.11 1.35 5.75
C LEU A 112 -8.29 2.22 6.23
N PRO A 113 -8.26 3.55 6.02
CA PRO A 113 -9.42 4.38 6.32
C PRO A 113 -10.65 3.72 5.72
N SER A 114 -11.68 3.48 6.55
CA SER A 114 -12.92 2.82 6.12
C SER A 114 -13.55 3.50 4.89
N GLU A 115 -13.24 4.79 4.74
CA GLU A 115 -13.64 5.73 3.70
C GLU A 115 -13.16 5.33 2.30
N ASN A 116 -11.97 4.70 2.17
CA ASN A 116 -11.43 4.24 0.89
C ASN A 116 -11.64 2.75 0.63
N ARG A 117 -12.29 2.02 1.55
CA ARG A 117 -12.38 0.55 1.49
C ARG A 117 -12.96 0.08 0.16
N PHE A 118 -14.01 0.72 -0.34
CA PHE A 118 -14.63 0.31 -1.61
C PHE A 118 -13.69 0.51 -2.80
N GLN A 119 -13.07 1.69 -2.90
CA GLN A 119 -12.15 2.06 -3.97
C GLN A 119 -10.92 1.14 -3.99
N PHE A 120 -10.34 0.87 -2.82
CA PHE A 120 -9.20 -0.04 -2.69
C PHE A 120 -9.54 -1.51 -2.92
N MET A 121 -10.80 -1.92 -2.73
CA MET A 121 -11.26 -3.25 -3.13
C MET A 121 -11.31 -3.41 -4.65
N LEU A 122 -11.61 -2.35 -5.42
CA LEU A 122 -11.59 -2.40 -6.89
C LEU A 122 -10.18 -2.70 -7.42
N THR A 123 -9.16 -2.09 -6.83
CA THR A 123 -7.73 -2.29 -7.19
C THR A 123 -7.05 -3.40 -6.37
N LYS A 124 -7.82 -4.11 -5.55
CA LYS A 124 -7.41 -5.26 -4.72
C LYS A 124 -6.22 -4.98 -3.79
N VAL A 125 -6.15 -3.75 -3.24
CA VAL A 125 -5.10 -3.35 -2.29
C VAL A 125 -5.13 -4.17 -1.00
N PRO A 126 -6.29 -4.42 -0.33
CA PRO A 126 -6.31 -5.21 0.90
C PRO A 126 -5.77 -6.63 0.69
N GLN A 127 -6.09 -7.25 -0.45
CA GLN A 127 -5.59 -8.57 -0.81
C GLN A 127 -4.09 -8.54 -1.06
N ALA A 128 -3.57 -7.51 -1.74
CA ALA A 128 -2.15 -7.35 -1.96
C ALA A 128 -1.37 -7.17 -0.64
N GLN A 129 -1.89 -6.35 0.28
CA GLN A 129 -1.33 -6.18 1.61
C GLN A 129 -1.35 -7.49 2.41
N ALA A 130 -2.36 -8.33 2.22
CA ALA A 130 -2.38 -9.68 2.80
C ALA A 130 -1.25 -10.57 2.25
N LEU A 131 -0.85 -10.41 0.98
CA LEU A 131 0.30 -11.13 0.39
C LEU A 131 1.65 -10.56 0.83
N SER A 132 1.73 -9.27 1.11
CA SER A 132 2.96 -8.55 1.42
C SER A 132 3.51 -8.87 2.81
N ARG A 133 4.84 -9.00 2.91
CA ARG A 133 5.58 -9.14 4.18
C ARG A 133 6.20 -7.82 4.63
N ASN A 134 6.76 -7.09 3.69
CA ASN A 134 7.53 -5.88 3.91
C ASN A 134 6.67 -4.62 3.84
N PHE A 135 5.48 -4.67 3.24
CA PHE A 135 4.52 -3.56 3.15
C PHE A 135 5.13 -2.26 2.58
N GLY A 136 6.12 -2.35 1.68
CA GLY A 136 6.86 -1.19 1.16
C GLY A 136 8.15 -0.85 1.91
N GLN A 137 8.52 -1.60 2.96
CA GLN A 137 9.74 -1.35 3.74
C GLN A 137 10.99 -1.34 2.86
N GLY A 138 11.85 -0.35 3.08
CA GLY A 138 13.09 -0.16 2.32
C GLY A 138 12.90 0.50 0.96
N ILE A 139 11.66 0.82 0.57
CA ILE A 139 11.37 1.57 -0.65
C ILE A 139 11.13 3.04 -0.30
N LYS A 140 11.96 3.89 -0.89
CA LYS A 140 11.86 5.35 -0.81
C LYS A 140 11.10 5.86 -2.03
N VAL A 141 10.03 6.60 -1.75
CA VAL A 141 9.14 7.21 -2.75
C VAL A 141 9.27 8.72 -2.65
N ALA A 142 9.81 9.35 -3.69
CA ALA A 142 9.86 10.80 -3.79
C ALA A 142 8.50 11.35 -4.21
N VAL A 143 7.98 12.32 -3.45
CA VAL A 143 6.74 13.04 -3.76
C VAL A 143 7.15 14.45 -4.14
N LEU A 144 7.14 14.73 -5.45
CA LEU A 144 7.43 16.04 -6.01
C LEU A 144 6.11 16.77 -6.22
N ASP A 145 5.80 17.70 -5.31
CA ASP A 145 4.47 18.30 -5.23
C ASP A 145 4.52 19.72 -4.62
N THR A 146 3.41 20.16 -4.03
CA THR A 146 3.15 21.45 -3.35
C THR A 146 3.81 21.58 -1.98
N GLY A 147 4.44 20.51 -1.51
CA GLY A 147 4.92 20.34 -0.14
C GLY A 147 4.16 19.21 0.56
N ILE A 148 4.54 18.91 1.80
CA ILE A 148 3.84 17.97 2.68
C ILE A 148 3.74 18.63 4.06
N ASP A 149 2.63 18.43 4.76
CA ASP A 149 2.56 18.73 6.19
C ASP A 149 3.47 17.76 6.96
N LEU A 150 4.71 18.18 7.20
CA LEU A 150 5.77 17.33 7.77
C LEU A 150 5.45 16.88 9.21
N ALA A 151 4.56 17.60 9.90
CA ALA A 151 4.12 17.29 11.25
C ALA A 151 2.84 16.43 11.29
N HIS A 152 2.23 16.13 10.13
CA HIS A 152 0.97 15.40 10.09
C HIS A 152 1.14 13.98 10.67
N PRO A 153 0.30 13.53 11.62
CA PRO A 153 0.59 12.31 12.36
C PRO A 153 0.48 11.02 11.53
N GLN A 154 -0.09 11.07 10.32
CA GLN A 154 -0.01 9.98 9.33
C GLN A 154 1.42 9.70 8.84
N PHE A 155 2.35 10.66 8.93
CA PHE A 155 3.72 10.51 8.44
C PHE A 155 4.76 10.20 9.52
N VAL A 156 4.33 10.01 10.77
CA VAL A 156 5.24 9.69 11.89
C VAL A 156 6.06 8.44 11.57
N GLY A 157 7.38 8.59 11.55
CA GLY A 157 8.32 7.51 11.24
C GLY A 157 8.30 7.04 9.78
N ARG A 158 7.67 7.80 8.87
CA ARG A 158 7.55 7.47 7.44
C ARG A 158 8.23 8.46 6.52
N LEU A 159 8.70 9.61 7.00
CA LEU A 159 9.48 10.54 6.19
C LEU A 159 10.95 10.09 6.11
N ALA A 160 11.61 10.44 5.01
CA ALA A 160 13.05 10.34 4.88
C ALA A 160 13.75 11.22 5.94
N PRO A 161 15.06 11.01 6.17
CA PRO A 161 15.82 11.92 7.04
C PRO A 161 15.71 13.38 6.58
N ASN A 162 15.53 14.31 7.52
CA ASN A 162 15.30 15.74 7.23
C ASN A 162 16.38 16.36 6.33
N ASN A 163 17.63 15.89 6.41
CA ASN A 163 18.72 16.38 5.56
C ASN A 163 18.62 15.95 4.07
N GLN A 164 17.61 15.15 3.73
CA GLN A 164 17.29 14.77 2.35
C GLN A 164 16.09 15.53 1.80
N HIS A 165 15.36 16.26 2.64
CA HIS A 165 14.21 17.05 2.21
C HIS A 165 14.68 18.29 1.44
N TYR A 166 13.88 18.78 0.49
CA TYR A 166 14.20 20.03 -0.19
C TYR A 166 12.99 20.75 -0.79
N ASP A 167 12.97 22.06 -0.67
CA ASP A 167 12.01 22.98 -1.28
C ASP A 167 12.68 23.78 -2.39
N PHE A 168 12.36 23.45 -3.65
CA PHE A 168 12.86 24.17 -4.83
C PHE A 168 12.10 25.47 -5.12
N VAL A 169 10.97 25.71 -4.44
CA VAL A 169 10.20 26.95 -4.54
C VAL A 169 10.66 27.96 -3.48
N GLY A 170 10.83 27.50 -2.24
CA GLY A 170 11.34 28.28 -1.11
C GLY A 170 12.86 28.39 -1.06
N LEU A 171 13.58 27.51 -1.76
CA LEU A 171 15.04 27.38 -1.76
C LEU A 171 15.62 27.08 -0.36
N ASP A 172 15.00 26.13 0.33
CA ASP A 172 15.40 25.69 1.66
C ASP A 172 15.21 24.17 1.86
N ALA A 173 15.54 23.66 3.05
CA ALA A 173 15.41 22.23 3.39
C ALA A 173 14.02 21.85 3.95
N ILE A 174 13.02 22.73 3.83
CA ILE A 174 11.71 22.62 4.48
C ILE A 174 10.61 22.62 3.42
N PRO A 175 10.33 21.48 2.77
CA PRO A 175 9.23 21.31 1.81
C PRO A 175 7.86 21.23 2.51
N GLN A 176 7.59 22.19 3.40
CA GLN A 176 6.33 22.30 4.11
C GLN A 176 5.23 22.75 3.15
N GLU A 177 4.04 22.23 3.35
CA GLU A 177 2.85 22.69 2.66
C GLU A 177 2.59 24.19 2.93
N VAL A 178 2.34 24.98 1.89
CA VAL A 178 2.06 26.43 1.98
C VAL A 178 0.66 26.74 1.47
N ALA A 179 -0.06 27.61 2.18
CA ALA A 179 -1.42 28.01 1.83
C ALA A 179 -1.53 28.58 0.41
N GLY A 180 -2.63 28.22 -0.27
CA GLY A 180 -3.00 28.67 -1.61
C GLY A 180 -4.13 27.81 -2.17
N ALA A 181 -4.44 27.96 -3.46
CA ALA A 181 -5.56 27.27 -4.10
C ALA A 181 -5.45 25.72 -4.09
N MET A 182 -4.24 25.18 -3.94
CA MET A 182 -3.94 23.75 -3.96
C MET A 182 -3.40 23.25 -2.63
N TYR A 183 -3.68 23.98 -1.53
CA TYR A 183 -3.24 23.61 -0.20
C TYR A 183 -3.70 22.20 0.18
N GLY A 184 -2.74 21.36 0.58
CA GLY A 184 -2.94 19.98 1.00
C GLY A 184 -2.83 18.96 -0.12
N HIS A 185 -2.57 19.36 -1.37
CA HIS A 185 -2.45 18.44 -2.49
C HIS A 185 -1.33 17.41 -2.26
N GLY A 186 -0.11 17.87 -1.94
CA GLY A 186 1.03 16.99 -1.73
C GLY A 186 0.91 16.14 -0.48
N THR A 187 0.37 16.71 0.61
CA THR A 187 -0.05 15.97 1.81
C THR A 187 -1.02 14.83 1.47
N GLY A 188 -2.07 15.10 0.68
CA GLY A 188 -3.03 14.09 0.23
C GLY A 188 -2.40 12.99 -0.60
N VAL A 189 -1.56 13.36 -1.57
CA VAL A 189 -0.81 12.43 -2.44
C VAL A 189 0.09 11.50 -1.62
N ALA A 190 0.91 12.05 -0.73
CA ALA A 190 1.81 11.27 0.12
C ALA A 190 1.04 10.30 1.03
N SER A 191 -0.11 10.74 1.55
CA SER A 191 -0.96 9.93 2.41
C SER A 191 -1.49 8.68 1.68
N LEU A 192 -1.88 8.82 0.41
CA LEU A 192 -2.43 7.71 -0.38
C LEU A 192 -1.38 6.67 -0.75
N ILE A 193 -0.14 7.09 -0.99
CA ILE A 193 0.98 6.17 -1.19
C ILE A 193 1.13 5.27 0.06
N LEU A 194 1.11 5.86 1.25
CA LEU A 194 1.21 5.11 2.51
C LEU A 194 -0.02 4.28 2.85
N GLN A 195 -1.21 4.64 2.35
CA GLN A 195 -2.38 3.78 2.50
C GLN A 195 -2.21 2.47 1.70
N VAL A 196 -1.49 2.47 0.58
CA VAL A 196 -1.22 1.27 -0.23
C VAL A 196 0.07 0.55 0.19
N ALA A 197 1.14 1.29 0.46
CA ALA A 197 2.44 0.78 0.94
C ALA A 197 2.81 1.38 2.32
N PRO A 198 2.23 0.86 3.42
CA PRO A 198 2.32 1.47 4.76
C PRO A 198 3.71 1.61 5.35
N ARG A 199 4.70 0.86 4.85
CA ARG A 199 6.09 0.89 5.33
C ARG A 199 7.07 1.52 4.36
N ALA A 200 6.59 2.09 3.26
CA ALA A 200 7.42 2.94 2.39
C ALA A 200 7.92 4.17 3.15
N THR A 201 9.05 4.72 2.70
CA THR A 201 9.61 5.99 3.16
C THR A 201 9.26 7.07 2.15
N ILE A 202 8.58 8.13 2.57
CA ILE A 202 8.27 9.28 1.74
C ILE A 202 9.44 10.25 1.78
N LEU A 203 9.96 10.64 0.61
CA LEU A 203 10.91 11.73 0.43
C LEU A 203 10.15 12.97 -0.06
N PRO A 204 9.88 13.96 0.82
CA PRO A 204 9.20 15.20 0.45
C PRO A 204 10.12 16.08 -0.41
N ILE A 205 9.62 16.50 -1.58
CA ILE A 205 10.30 17.47 -2.43
C ILE A 205 9.24 18.48 -2.92
N ARG A 206 9.41 19.76 -2.57
CA ARG A 206 8.47 20.80 -3.00
C ARG A 206 8.97 21.43 -4.30
N VAL A 207 8.17 21.31 -5.36
CA VAL A 207 8.44 21.88 -6.70
C VAL A 207 7.29 22.75 -7.20
N LEU A 208 6.20 22.86 -6.42
CA LEU A 208 5.04 23.68 -6.71
C LEU A 208 4.74 24.61 -5.54
N ASN A 209 4.25 25.81 -5.84
CA ASN A 209 3.80 26.76 -4.84
C ASN A 209 2.41 26.37 -4.28
N GLY A 210 1.89 27.15 -3.33
CA GLY A 210 0.58 26.88 -2.69
C GLY A 210 -0.62 26.90 -3.65
N ASP A 211 -0.48 27.50 -4.84
CA ASP A 211 -1.49 27.48 -5.91
C ASP A 211 -1.31 26.29 -6.87
N GLY A 212 -0.38 25.38 -6.57
CA GLY A 212 -0.07 24.20 -7.38
C GLY A 212 0.59 24.53 -8.70
N ALA A 213 1.26 25.67 -8.80
CA ALA A 213 2.03 26.06 -9.97
C ALA A 213 3.54 26.03 -9.67
N GLY A 214 4.33 25.58 -10.64
CA GLY A 214 5.78 25.60 -10.60
C GLY A 214 6.36 25.64 -12.00
N THR A 215 7.67 25.46 -12.12
CA THR A 215 8.35 25.47 -13.43
C THR A 215 8.95 24.11 -13.78
N VAL A 216 9.16 23.85 -15.07
CA VAL A 216 9.86 22.63 -15.51
C VAL A 216 11.26 22.56 -14.91
N ALA A 217 11.96 23.69 -14.76
CA ALA A 217 13.26 23.75 -14.10
C ALA A 217 13.24 23.19 -12.66
N ASP A 218 12.20 23.53 -11.88
CA ASP A 218 12.09 23.09 -10.48
C ASP A 218 11.74 21.60 -10.41
N VAL A 219 10.92 21.10 -11.35
CA VAL A 219 10.64 19.66 -11.49
C VAL A 219 11.88 18.87 -11.90
N ILE A 220 12.68 19.38 -12.84
CA ILE A 220 13.96 18.77 -13.25
C ILE A 220 14.90 18.67 -12.05
N SER A 221 15.05 19.77 -11.31
CA SER A 221 15.90 19.83 -10.11
C SER A 221 15.41 18.85 -9.04
N GLY A 222 14.08 18.76 -8.85
CA GLY A 222 13.46 17.80 -7.94
C GLY A 222 13.71 16.34 -8.34
N ILE A 223 13.66 16.01 -9.63
CA ILE A 223 13.94 14.65 -10.12
C ILE A 223 15.41 14.30 -9.86
N GLN A 224 16.34 15.20 -10.18
CA GLN A 224 17.77 15.01 -9.92
C GLN A 224 18.04 14.81 -8.43
N HIS A 225 17.39 15.60 -7.57
CA HIS A 225 17.49 15.44 -6.13
C HIS A 225 16.96 14.08 -5.66
N ALA A 226 15.79 13.66 -6.15
CA ALA A 226 15.22 12.34 -5.84
C ALA A 226 16.16 11.18 -6.24
N MET A 227 16.78 11.28 -7.42
CA MET A 227 17.78 10.31 -7.90
C MET A 227 18.99 10.27 -6.95
N SER A 228 19.54 11.45 -6.60
CA SER A 228 20.70 11.56 -5.72
C SER A 228 20.44 11.03 -4.30
N MET A 229 19.19 11.16 -3.83
CA MET A 229 18.75 10.64 -2.54
C MET A 229 18.36 9.16 -2.60
N GLY A 230 18.50 8.50 -3.75
CA GLY A 230 18.24 7.06 -3.91
C GLY A 230 16.76 6.70 -3.81
N ALA A 231 15.86 7.57 -4.28
CA ALA A 231 14.46 7.21 -4.44
C ALA A 231 14.32 6.12 -5.51
N GLN A 232 13.52 5.09 -5.23
CA GLN A 232 13.22 4.02 -6.22
C GLN A 232 11.93 4.29 -7.01
N VAL A 233 11.07 5.17 -6.48
CA VAL A 233 9.83 5.60 -7.13
C VAL A 233 9.70 7.11 -7.00
N ILE A 234 9.28 7.79 -8.06
CA ILE A 234 8.98 9.23 -8.10
C ILE A 234 7.50 9.39 -8.48
N ASN A 235 6.71 10.04 -7.62
CA ASN A 235 5.32 10.38 -7.90
C ASN A 235 5.23 11.81 -8.44
N LEU A 236 4.65 11.94 -9.63
CA LEU A 236 4.38 13.20 -10.31
C LEU A 236 2.87 13.39 -10.51
N SER A 237 2.17 13.81 -9.46
CA SER A 237 0.75 14.18 -9.52
C SER A 237 0.56 15.60 -10.09
N LEU A 238 1.31 15.90 -11.15
CA LEU A 238 1.48 17.19 -11.79
C LEU A 238 1.79 16.99 -13.29
N GLY A 239 1.69 18.05 -14.08
CA GLY A 239 2.13 17.99 -15.47
C GLY A 239 2.14 19.33 -16.18
N THR A 240 2.61 19.31 -17.43
CA THR A 240 2.59 20.44 -18.35
C THR A 240 2.04 20.03 -19.71
N THR A 241 1.44 20.95 -20.46
CA THR A 241 1.01 20.71 -21.85
C THR A 241 2.15 20.89 -22.85
N VAL A 242 3.32 21.35 -22.39
CA VAL A 242 4.50 21.58 -23.23
C VAL A 242 5.34 20.31 -23.32
N ASN A 243 5.62 19.86 -24.54
CA ASN A 243 6.55 18.76 -24.80
C ASN A 243 7.99 19.28 -24.64
N ASP A 244 8.47 19.28 -23.39
CA ASP A 244 9.76 19.87 -23.01
C ASP A 244 10.92 18.87 -23.13
N THR A 245 11.94 19.19 -23.93
CA THR A 245 13.06 18.28 -24.20
C THR A 245 13.95 18.06 -22.98
N ALA A 246 14.24 19.11 -22.20
CA ALA A 246 15.05 19.01 -20.99
C ALA A 246 14.38 18.13 -19.93
N LEU A 247 13.05 18.24 -19.77
CA LEU A 247 12.29 17.35 -18.91
C LEU A 247 12.33 15.91 -19.41
N GLN A 248 12.15 15.69 -20.72
CA GLN A 248 12.19 14.35 -21.31
C GLN A 248 13.55 13.66 -21.07
N LEU A 249 14.65 14.37 -21.30
CA LEU A 249 16.01 13.85 -21.05
C LEU A 249 16.22 13.49 -19.57
N THR A 250 15.68 14.30 -18.66
CA THR A 250 15.76 14.05 -17.22
C THR A 250 14.96 12.80 -16.82
N ILE A 251 13.75 12.64 -17.36
CA ILE A 251 12.92 11.44 -17.18
C ILE A 251 13.63 10.19 -17.74
N ASN A 252 14.29 10.31 -18.89
CA ASN A 252 15.05 9.22 -19.50
C ASN A 252 16.23 8.80 -18.63
N SER A 253 16.96 9.78 -18.07
CA SER A 253 18.06 9.49 -17.15
C SER A 253 17.58 8.73 -15.91
N ALA A 254 16.51 9.17 -15.27
CA ALA A 254 15.94 8.50 -14.09
C ALA A 254 15.45 7.08 -14.41
N THR A 255 14.68 6.91 -15.50
CA THR A 255 14.16 5.59 -15.90
C THR A 255 15.28 4.62 -16.33
N ASN A 256 16.36 5.12 -16.96
CA ASN A 256 17.53 4.31 -17.29
C ASN A 256 18.32 3.85 -16.05
N GLN A 257 18.24 4.59 -14.95
CA GLN A 257 18.77 4.16 -13.64
C GLN A 257 17.85 3.18 -12.90
N GLY A 258 16.72 2.77 -13.52
CA GLY A 258 15.78 1.83 -12.93
C GLY A 258 14.85 2.46 -11.89
N ILE A 259 14.67 3.79 -11.92
CA ILE A 259 13.74 4.50 -11.04
C ILE A 259 12.38 4.55 -11.72
N TYR A 260 11.35 4.09 -11.01
CA TYR A 260 9.97 4.18 -11.49
C TYR A 260 9.45 5.60 -11.34
N ILE A 261 8.82 6.14 -12.38
CA ILE A 261 8.17 7.44 -12.39
C ILE A 261 6.70 7.21 -12.70
N VAL A 262 5.81 7.70 -11.85
CA VAL A 262 4.36 7.55 -12.00
C VAL A 262 3.76 8.93 -12.14
N ALA A 263 3.09 9.19 -13.28
CA ALA A 263 2.64 10.52 -13.64
C ALA A 263 1.14 10.56 -13.96
N SER A 264 0.46 11.60 -13.48
CA SER A 264 -0.97 11.81 -13.71
C SER A 264 -1.28 12.23 -15.15
N ALA A 265 -2.35 11.70 -15.73
CA ALA A 265 -2.73 11.95 -17.12
C ALA A 265 -3.21 13.39 -17.39
N GLY A 266 -3.80 14.07 -16.39
CA GLY A 266 -4.45 15.38 -16.55
C GLY A 266 -5.96 15.32 -16.33
N ASN A 267 -6.59 16.48 -16.09
CA ASN A 267 -8.01 16.58 -15.71
C ASN A 267 -8.90 17.42 -16.67
N THR A 268 -8.55 17.53 -17.96
CA THR A 268 -9.33 18.30 -18.96
C THR A 268 -10.44 17.50 -19.64
N GLY A 269 -10.51 16.18 -19.43
CA GLY A 269 -11.55 15.30 -19.99
C GLY A 269 -11.40 15.01 -21.49
N ASP A 270 -10.28 15.40 -22.10
CA ASP A 270 -9.98 15.25 -23.52
C ASP A 270 -8.84 14.25 -23.75
N SER A 271 -8.34 14.19 -24.99
CA SER A 271 -7.23 13.30 -25.35
C SER A 271 -5.84 13.91 -25.19
N ASN A 272 -5.73 15.07 -24.53
CA ASN A 272 -4.48 15.80 -24.37
C ASN A 272 -3.84 15.45 -23.03
N LEU A 273 -3.18 14.29 -22.97
CA LEU A 273 -2.41 13.91 -21.79
C LEU A 273 -1.30 14.94 -21.52
N THR A 274 -1.09 15.28 -20.26
CA THR A 274 0.02 16.14 -19.84
C THR A 274 1.35 15.38 -19.79
N TYR A 275 2.46 16.09 -19.97
CA TYR A 275 3.80 15.55 -19.80
C TYR A 275 4.23 15.59 -18.33
N PRO A 276 4.89 14.52 -17.81
CA PRO A 276 5.51 13.43 -18.58
C PRO A 276 4.60 12.24 -18.89
N ALA A 277 3.36 12.16 -18.37
CA ALA A 277 2.48 10.99 -18.56
C ALA A 277 2.27 10.63 -20.04
N ALA A 278 2.15 11.62 -20.94
CA ALA A 278 2.01 11.38 -22.37
C ALA A 278 3.18 10.64 -23.04
N TRP A 279 4.37 10.57 -22.42
CA TRP A 279 5.52 9.82 -22.98
C TRP A 279 5.50 8.33 -22.63
N ALA A 280 4.65 7.90 -21.69
CA ALA A 280 4.65 6.54 -21.15
C ALA A 280 4.41 5.44 -22.20
N SER A 281 3.73 5.73 -23.32
CA SER A 281 3.44 4.73 -24.37
C SER A 281 4.19 4.94 -25.70
N ASN A 282 4.95 6.03 -25.86
CA ASN A 282 5.41 6.52 -27.18
C ASN A 282 6.78 6.01 -27.70
N GLY A 283 7.40 5.04 -27.05
CA GLY A 283 8.65 4.36 -27.41
C GLY A 283 9.93 5.06 -26.92
N VAL A 284 9.78 6.24 -26.31
CA VAL A 284 10.90 7.19 -26.15
C VAL A 284 11.78 6.89 -24.93
N ASN A 285 11.27 6.08 -23.99
CA ASN A 285 11.88 5.85 -22.68
C ASN A 285 11.96 4.34 -22.42
N ASN A 286 12.65 3.92 -21.35
CA ASN A 286 12.48 2.56 -20.83
C ASN A 286 11.05 2.41 -20.30
N HIS A 287 10.12 2.11 -21.20
CA HIS A 287 8.67 2.29 -21.05
C HIS A 287 8.06 1.69 -19.79
N ARG A 288 8.70 0.67 -19.25
CA ARG A 288 8.21 -0.01 -18.06
C ARG A 288 8.50 0.76 -16.77
N PHE A 289 9.29 1.83 -16.83
CA PHE A 289 9.65 2.68 -15.69
C PHE A 289 8.97 4.05 -15.72
N LEU A 290 8.32 4.47 -16.81
CA LEU A 290 7.46 5.65 -16.81
C LEU A 290 6.01 5.20 -16.98
N VAL A 291 5.19 5.47 -15.98
CA VAL A 291 3.81 4.97 -15.87
C VAL A 291 2.82 6.12 -15.95
N SER A 292 1.89 6.08 -16.90
CA SER A 292 0.80 7.08 -16.99
C SER A 292 -0.49 6.59 -16.31
N VAL A 293 -1.10 7.47 -15.50
CA VAL A 293 -2.25 7.11 -14.66
C VAL A 293 -3.42 8.06 -14.83
N GLY A 294 -4.56 7.49 -15.22
CA GLY A 294 -5.85 8.16 -15.33
C GLY A 294 -6.79 7.78 -14.18
N SER A 295 -7.98 8.38 -14.18
CA SER A 295 -8.96 8.22 -13.11
C SER A 295 -10.19 7.46 -13.57
N VAL A 296 -10.64 6.49 -12.77
CA VAL A 296 -11.97 5.89 -12.88
C VAL A 296 -12.85 6.23 -11.66
N SER A 297 -14.15 6.15 -11.87
CA SER A 297 -15.16 6.20 -10.82
C SER A 297 -15.30 4.84 -10.11
N SER A 298 -16.11 4.81 -9.05
CA SER A 298 -16.50 3.57 -8.36
C SER A 298 -17.22 2.55 -9.26
N ALA A 299 -17.80 3.00 -10.37
CA ALA A 299 -18.44 2.15 -11.38
C ALA A 299 -17.46 1.62 -12.45
N LEU A 300 -16.14 1.83 -12.28
CA LEU A 300 -15.08 1.48 -13.25
C LEU A 300 -15.20 2.18 -14.61
N ALA A 301 -16.08 3.18 -14.73
CA ALA A 301 -16.10 4.09 -15.87
C ALA A 301 -14.99 5.14 -15.71
N LEU A 302 -14.34 5.50 -16.82
CA LEU A 302 -13.40 6.62 -16.87
C LEU A 302 -14.07 7.88 -16.30
N SER A 303 -13.37 8.59 -15.42
CA SER A 303 -13.88 9.83 -14.84
C SER A 303 -14.00 10.89 -15.92
N LEU A 304 -15.09 11.68 -15.93
CA LEU A 304 -15.36 12.68 -16.97
C LEU A 304 -14.23 13.72 -17.13
N PHE A 305 -13.51 14.00 -16.04
CA PHE A 305 -12.36 14.90 -16.07
C PHE A 305 -11.07 14.21 -16.55
N SER A 306 -10.96 12.88 -16.51
CA SER A 306 -9.68 12.21 -16.79
C SER A 306 -9.32 12.40 -18.26
N CYS A 307 -8.14 12.96 -18.53
CA CYS A 307 -7.56 12.82 -19.86
C CYS A 307 -7.38 11.34 -20.19
N SER A 308 -7.58 10.97 -21.44
CA SER A 308 -7.48 9.57 -21.88
C SER A 308 -7.14 9.45 -23.36
N GLY A 309 -6.61 8.31 -23.76
CA GLY A 309 -6.23 8.07 -25.14
C GLY A 309 -5.25 6.91 -25.22
N PRO A 310 -4.79 6.55 -26.43
CA PRO A 310 -3.88 5.42 -26.61
C PRO A 310 -2.59 5.52 -25.80
N SER A 311 -2.19 6.73 -25.37
CA SER A 311 -1.02 6.94 -24.52
C SER A 311 -1.25 6.83 -23.01
N LEU A 312 -2.49 6.61 -22.59
CA LEU A 312 -2.83 6.34 -21.21
C LEU A 312 -2.67 4.86 -20.91
N GLU A 313 -1.77 4.49 -20.00
CA GLU A 313 -1.46 3.11 -19.70
C GLU A 313 -2.43 2.48 -18.70
N PHE A 314 -2.56 3.13 -17.54
CA PHE A 314 -3.31 2.59 -16.41
C PHE A 314 -4.36 3.57 -15.91
N VAL A 315 -5.34 3.03 -15.21
CA VAL A 315 -6.29 3.81 -14.41
C VAL A 315 -6.41 3.27 -13.00
N ALA A 316 -6.72 4.15 -12.07
CA ALA A 316 -7.08 3.82 -10.69
C ALA A 316 -8.24 4.73 -10.22
N PRO A 317 -8.95 4.38 -9.14
CA PRO A 317 -9.98 5.23 -8.57
C PRO A 317 -9.41 6.62 -8.24
N GLY A 318 -9.98 7.69 -8.79
CA GLY A 318 -9.50 9.06 -8.53
C GLY A 318 -10.59 10.04 -8.16
N MET A 319 -11.77 9.55 -7.77
CA MET A 319 -12.92 10.35 -7.39
C MET A 319 -13.33 10.06 -5.94
N LEU A 320 -13.48 11.13 -5.14
CA LEU A 320 -13.82 11.05 -3.72
C LEU A 320 -12.92 10.07 -2.95
N ILE A 321 -11.61 10.25 -3.10
CA ILE A 321 -10.60 9.45 -2.39
C ILE A 321 -10.20 10.21 -1.11
N ALA A 322 -10.34 9.57 0.05
CA ALA A 322 -10.00 10.16 1.33
C ALA A 322 -8.47 10.14 1.58
N GLY A 323 -7.91 11.25 2.03
CA GLY A 323 -6.49 11.33 2.41
C GLY A 323 -6.22 12.39 3.46
N ALA A 324 -5.00 12.39 4.02
CA ALA A 324 -4.56 13.44 4.93
C ALA A 324 -4.71 14.81 4.30
N TYR A 325 -5.06 15.78 5.12
CA TYR A 325 -5.06 17.19 4.80
C TYR A 325 -4.27 17.92 5.90
N PRO A 326 -3.54 19.00 5.59
CA PRO A 326 -2.73 19.71 6.56
C PRO A 326 -3.48 20.09 7.84
N ASP A 327 -2.74 20.25 8.93
CA ASP A 327 -3.24 20.61 10.26
C ASP A 327 -4.06 19.49 10.91
N ASN A 328 -3.61 18.24 10.76
CA ASN A 328 -4.24 17.05 11.34
C ASN A 328 -5.71 16.86 10.86
N ARG A 329 -5.94 17.11 9.57
CA ARG A 329 -7.27 17.03 8.93
C ARG A 329 -7.30 15.92 7.88
N PHE A 330 -8.49 15.71 7.32
CA PHE A 330 -8.72 14.82 6.18
C PHE A 330 -9.56 15.53 5.11
N ALA A 331 -9.43 15.12 3.87
CA ALA A 331 -10.25 15.63 2.78
C ALA A 331 -10.58 14.52 1.78
N TYR A 332 -11.68 14.73 1.06
CA TYR A 332 -11.97 13.96 -0.13
C TYR A 332 -11.39 14.67 -1.34
N TYR A 333 -10.59 13.93 -2.07
CA TYR A 333 -9.85 14.39 -3.21
C TYR A 333 -10.39 13.82 -4.51
N THR A 334 -10.40 14.63 -5.56
CA THR A 334 -10.82 14.20 -6.90
C THR A 334 -9.84 14.70 -7.96
N GLY A 335 -9.33 13.78 -8.78
CA GLY A 335 -8.38 14.06 -9.86
C GLY A 335 -7.50 12.86 -10.19
N THR A 336 -6.91 12.87 -11.39
CA THR A 336 -5.86 11.91 -11.77
C THR A 336 -4.65 11.97 -10.82
N SER A 337 -4.42 13.12 -10.21
CA SER A 337 -3.47 13.32 -9.09
C SER A 337 -3.65 12.36 -7.92
N PHE A 338 -4.85 11.84 -7.68
CA PHE A 338 -5.17 10.96 -6.53
C PHE A 338 -5.39 9.50 -6.95
N ALA A 339 -5.51 9.24 -8.26
CA ALA A 339 -5.35 7.91 -8.84
C ALA A 339 -3.86 7.50 -8.89
N THR A 340 -3.00 8.43 -9.30
CA THR A 340 -1.53 8.28 -9.42
C THR A 340 -0.86 7.67 -8.17
N PRO A 341 -1.05 8.21 -6.94
CA PRO A 341 -0.40 7.71 -5.74
C PRO A 341 -0.81 6.29 -5.35
N GLN A 342 -1.97 5.80 -5.80
CA GLN A 342 -2.36 4.40 -5.57
C GLN A 342 -1.51 3.45 -6.42
N VAL A 343 -1.19 3.84 -7.65
CA VAL A 343 -0.31 3.08 -8.53
C VAL A 343 1.14 3.18 -8.06
N THR A 344 1.57 4.37 -7.62
CA THR A 344 2.86 4.58 -6.95
C THR A 344 3.01 3.67 -5.73
N GLY A 345 2.00 3.61 -4.87
CA GLY A 345 1.99 2.73 -3.71
C GLY A 345 1.98 1.25 -4.10
N ALA A 346 1.26 0.86 -5.15
CA ALA A 346 1.27 -0.53 -5.66
C ALA A 346 2.67 -0.95 -6.13
N ILE A 347 3.36 -0.08 -6.87
CA ILE A 347 4.75 -0.30 -7.31
C ILE A 347 5.69 -0.38 -6.09
N ALA A 348 5.56 0.54 -5.13
CA ALA A 348 6.39 0.53 -3.93
C ALA A 348 6.16 -0.74 -3.08
N LEU A 349 4.91 -1.20 -2.98
CA LEU A 349 4.57 -2.46 -2.32
C LEU A 349 5.26 -3.64 -3.01
N ALA A 350 5.16 -3.72 -4.34
CA ALA A 350 5.77 -4.80 -5.12
C ALA A 350 7.31 -4.80 -5.07
N LEU A 351 7.95 -3.62 -5.16
CA LEU A 351 9.40 -3.46 -5.08
C LEU A 351 9.98 -3.94 -3.75
N ALA A 352 9.21 -3.85 -2.66
CA ALA A 352 9.62 -4.34 -1.35
C ALA A 352 9.55 -5.87 -1.25
N GLU A 353 8.80 -6.54 -2.13
CA GLU A 353 8.60 -7.99 -2.07
C GLU A 353 9.46 -8.76 -3.07
N THR A 354 9.97 -8.11 -4.13
CA THR A 354 10.73 -8.79 -5.18
C THR A 354 12.21 -8.44 -5.18
N VAL A 355 13.06 -9.41 -5.54
CA VAL A 355 14.49 -9.16 -5.83
C VAL A 355 14.68 -8.62 -7.25
N ASN A 356 13.86 -9.03 -8.20
CA ASN A 356 13.91 -8.55 -9.58
C ASN A 356 13.07 -7.27 -9.75
N LYS A 357 13.64 -6.16 -9.27
CA LYS A 357 12.97 -4.84 -9.27
C LYS A 357 12.68 -4.33 -10.67
N SER A 358 13.52 -4.64 -11.66
CA SER A 358 13.34 -4.17 -13.04
C SER A 358 12.11 -4.73 -13.76
N SER A 359 11.58 -5.87 -13.28
CA SER A 359 10.40 -6.50 -13.89
C SER A 359 9.07 -6.01 -13.31
N VAL A 360 9.06 -5.14 -12.29
CA VAL A 360 7.81 -4.66 -11.66
C VAL A 360 6.89 -3.97 -12.67
N GLY A 361 7.42 -3.19 -13.60
CA GLY A 361 6.62 -2.58 -14.68
C GLY A 361 5.96 -3.63 -15.59
N THR A 362 6.67 -4.71 -15.94
CA THR A 362 6.08 -5.84 -16.69
C THR A 362 4.99 -6.55 -15.89
N TYR A 363 5.19 -6.74 -14.59
CA TYR A 363 4.18 -7.36 -13.74
C TYR A 363 2.95 -6.48 -13.59
N LEU A 364 3.12 -5.16 -13.55
CA LEU A 364 2.03 -4.19 -13.51
C LEU A 364 1.19 -4.29 -14.79
N GLU A 365 1.83 -4.26 -15.96
CA GLU A 365 1.22 -4.47 -17.28
C GLU A 365 0.43 -5.80 -17.34
N GLN A 366 1.09 -6.92 -17.03
CA GLN A 366 0.49 -8.26 -17.15
C GLN A 366 -0.61 -8.56 -16.14
N SER A 367 -0.74 -7.74 -15.09
CA SER A 367 -1.74 -7.93 -14.05
C SER A 367 -2.97 -7.05 -14.22
N ALA A 368 -2.88 -5.99 -15.04
CA ALA A 368 -3.93 -5.01 -15.24
C ALA A 368 -5.25 -5.66 -15.69
N VAL A 369 -6.37 -5.12 -15.20
CA VAL A 369 -7.71 -5.55 -15.61
C VAL A 369 -8.17 -4.67 -16.77
N ASN A 370 -8.24 -5.26 -17.96
CA ASN A 370 -8.74 -4.58 -19.14
C ASN A 370 -10.21 -4.19 -18.94
N LEU A 371 -10.53 -2.91 -19.15
CA LEU A 371 -11.87 -2.34 -18.99
C LEU A 371 -12.70 -2.33 -20.28
N GLY A 372 -12.18 -2.88 -21.39
CA GLY A 372 -12.85 -2.93 -22.68
C GLY A 372 -12.88 -1.60 -23.45
N THR A 373 -11.97 -0.68 -23.15
CA THR A 373 -11.87 0.64 -23.81
C THR A 373 -10.54 0.79 -24.55
N SER A 374 -10.57 1.44 -25.73
CA SER A 374 -9.36 1.79 -26.50
C SER A 374 -8.61 3.01 -25.96
N ASN A 375 -9.21 3.74 -25.01
CA ASN A 375 -8.65 4.97 -24.46
C ASN A 375 -7.73 4.72 -23.24
N VAL A 376 -7.51 3.46 -22.89
CA VAL A 376 -6.58 3.00 -21.86
C VAL A 376 -5.88 1.75 -22.40
N GLN A 377 -4.55 1.76 -22.46
CA GLN A 377 -3.75 0.70 -23.09
C GLN A 377 -3.83 -0.62 -22.31
N TRP A 378 -3.67 -0.59 -20.97
CA TRP A 378 -3.64 -1.79 -20.13
C TRP A 378 -4.91 -1.95 -19.28
N GLY A 379 -5.31 -0.89 -18.58
CA GLY A 379 -6.57 -0.86 -17.83
C GLY A 379 -6.41 -0.56 -16.35
N LEU A 380 -7.32 -1.11 -15.53
CA LEU A 380 -7.35 -0.87 -14.08
C LEU A 380 -6.18 -1.58 -13.39
N VAL A 381 -5.48 -0.85 -12.52
CA VAL A 381 -4.42 -1.45 -11.69
C VAL A 381 -4.96 -2.55 -10.78
N ASN A 382 -4.26 -3.69 -10.78
CA ASN A 382 -4.57 -4.87 -9.99
C ASN A 382 -3.40 -5.19 -9.04
N THR A 383 -3.43 -4.58 -7.85
CA THR A 383 -2.31 -4.62 -6.91
C THR A 383 -1.96 -6.05 -6.47
N VAL A 384 -2.97 -6.90 -6.26
CA VAL A 384 -2.73 -8.30 -5.88
C VAL A 384 -2.16 -9.10 -7.04
N GLY A 385 -2.65 -8.87 -8.27
CA GLY A 385 -2.12 -9.51 -9.47
C GLY A 385 -0.66 -9.14 -9.72
N LEU A 386 -0.30 -7.87 -9.48
CA LEU A 386 1.08 -7.39 -9.55
C LEU A 386 2.01 -8.20 -8.64
N LEU A 387 1.64 -8.37 -7.36
CA LEU A 387 2.43 -9.17 -6.42
C LEU A 387 2.45 -10.66 -6.78
N GLN A 388 1.35 -11.20 -7.33
CA GLN A 388 1.29 -12.61 -7.74
C GLN A 388 2.19 -12.91 -8.96
N LYS A 389 2.39 -11.93 -9.84
CA LYS A 389 3.24 -12.07 -11.03
C LYS A 389 4.73 -11.98 -10.74
N ALA A 390 5.13 -11.42 -9.61
CA ALA A 390 6.51 -11.39 -9.16
C ALA A 390 6.90 -12.79 -8.58
N PRO A 391 7.72 -13.58 -9.30
CA PRO A 391 7.97 -14.99 -8.95
C PRO A 391 8.79 -15.14 -7.67
N ASP A 392 9.57 -14.12 -7.31
CA ASP A 392 10.47 -14.12 -6.15
C ASP A 392 9.87 -13.43 -4.92
N VAL A 393 8.56 -13.11 -4.96
CA VAL A 393 7.87 -12.59 -3.77
C VAL A 393 8.03 -13.60 -2.66
N GLN A 394 8.63 -13.16 -1.55
CA GLN A 394 8.77 -13.96 -0.34
C GLN A 394 7.37 -14.21 0.23
N ARG A 395 6.66 -15.21 -0.29
CA ARG A 395 5.31 -15.57 0.14
C ARG A 395 5.35 -16.09 1.56
N LYS A 396 4.32 -15.81 2.33
CA LYS A 396 4.17 -16.37 3.69
C LYS A 396 4.24 -17.90 3.61
N GLN A 397 4.87 -18.57 4.55
CA GLN A 397 5.08 -20.02 4.55
C GLN A 397 4.16 -20.63 5.60
N ALA A 398 3.19 -21.42 5.16
CA ALA A 398 2.33 -22.17 6.05
C ALA A 398 2.68 -23.65 5.96
N ILE A 399 2.59 -24.34 7.09
CA ILE A 399 2.44 -25.80 7.10
C ILE A 399 0.99 -26.14 7.42
N LEU A 400 0.40 -27.02 6.61
CA LEU A 400 -0.92 -27.59 6.83
C LEU A 400 -0.76 -29.08 7.20
N VAL A 401 -0.99 -29.41 8.46
CA VAL A 401 -0.95 -30.78 8.98
C VAL A 401 -2.33 -31.41 8.80
N VAL A 402 -2.38 -32.54 8.09
CA VAL A 402 -3.61 -33.19 7.63
C VAL A 402 -3.60 -34.69 7.94
N GLY A 403 -4.76 -35.32 7.98
CA GLY A 403 -4.86 -36.78 8.17
C GLY A 403 -4.33 -37.61 6.99
N ASN A 404 -4.24 -37.02 5.78
CA ASN A 404 -3.64 -37.68 4.61
C ASN A 404 -3.19 -36.63 3.57
N THR A 405 -2.08 -36.86 2.88
CA THR A 405 -1.61 -35.96 1.80
C THR A 405 -2.51 -35.97 0.56
N ASN A 406 -3.30 -37.02 0.35
CA ASN A 406 -4.45 -37.00 -0.54
C ASN A 406 -5.58 -36.23 0.15
N LEU A 407 -5.59 -34.92 -0.06
CA LEU A 407 -6.41 -33.98 0.69
C LEU A 407 -7.90 -34.31 0.61
N SER A 408 -8.57 -34.30 1.77
CA SER A 408 -10.03 -34.22 1.81
C SER A 408 -10.51 -32.91 1.19
N ALA A 409 -11.80 -32.82 0.84
CA ALA A 409 -12.37 -31.58 0.33
C ALA A 409 -12.20 -30.40 1.31
N GLY A 410 -12.28 -30.68 2.63
CA GLY A 410 -12.03 -29.69 3.67
C GLY A 410 -10.57 -29.22 3.70
N ASP A 411 -9.61 -30.15 3.69
CA ASP A 411 -8.18 -29.81 3.67
C ASP A 411 -7.79 -29.05 2.40
N ALA A 412 -8.33 -29.47 1.24
CA ALA A 412 -8.12 -28.78 -0.03
C ALA A 412 -8.69 -27.36 -0.01
N ALA A 413 -9.85 -27.14 0.63
CA ALA A 413 -10.43 -25.82 0.81
C ALA A 413 -9.56 -24.92 1.71
N ILE A 414 -9.00 -25.46 2.82
CA ILE A 414 -8.07 -24.72 3.69
C ILE A 414 -6.81 -24.33 2.90
N ARG A 415 -6.21 -25.28 2.19
CA ARG A 415 -5.03 -25.04 1.34
C ARG A 415 -5.32 -23.95 0.30
N THR A 416 -6.41 -24.10 -0.45
CA THR A 416 -6.82 -23.11 -1.46
C THR A 416 -7.01 -21.73 -0.84
N ARG A 417 -7.62 -21.64 0.34
CA ARG A 417 -7.82 -20.37 1.04
C ARG A 417 -6.48 -19.75 1.47
N LEU A 418 -5.58 -20.53 2.06
CA LEU A 418 -4.23 -20.09 2.43
C LEU A 418 -3.44 -19.57 1.21
N GLU A 419 -3.46 -20.32 0.11
CA GLU A 419 -2.82 -19.93 -1.15
C GLU A 419 -3.44 -18.63 -1.71
N SER A 420 -4.76 -18.46 -1.60
CA SER A 420 -5.45 -17.24 -2.03
C SER A 420 -5.09 -15.99 -1.23
N ILE A 421 -4.64 -16.15 0.02
CA ILE A 421 -4.18 -15.06 0.90
C ILE A 421 -2.66 -14.98 1.02
N GLY A 422 -1.92 -15.65 0.12
CA GLY A 422 -0.49 -15.43 -0.07
C GLY A 422 0.45 -16.35 0.66
N TYR A 423 -0.06 -17.49 1.15
CA TYR A 423 0.79 -18.52 1.68
C TYR A 423 1.25 -19.50 0.59
N THR A 424 2.54 -19.81 0.58
CA THR A 424 3.02 -21.09 0.07
C THR A 424 2.75 -22.14 1.14
N VAL A 425 1.92 -23.14 0.80
CA VAL A 425 1.47 -24.16 1.74
C VAL A 425 2.26 -25.45 1.54
N THR A 426 2.96 -25.90 2.58
CA THR A 426 3.49 -27.27 2.64
C THR A 426 2.52 -28.14 3.39
N VAL A 427 1.99 -29.16 2.71
CA VAL A 427 1.13 -30.16 3.34
C VAL A 427 1.99 -31.23 4.01
N ARG A 428 1.65 -31.61 5.25
CA ARG A 428 2.28 -32.73 5.96
C ARG A 428 1.22 -33.69 6.48
N ASP A 429 1.47 -34.97 6.24
CA ASP A 429 0.74 -36.04 6.92
C ASP A 429 0.98 -35.98 8.43
N HIS A 430 -0.08 -36.11 9.22
CA HIS A 430 -0.04 -36.05 10.68
C HIS A 430 0.94 -37.06 11.32
N LYS A 431 1.06 -38.29 10.80
CA LYS A 431 1.99 -39.30 11.32
C LYS A 431 3.43 -38.90 11.06
N ALA A 432 3.70 -38.44 9.83
CA ALA A 432 5.02 -38.01 9.40
C ALA A 432 5.44 -36.62 9.93
N SER A 433 4.48 -35.82 10.40
CA SER A 433 4.75 -34.46 10.89
C SER A 433 5.65 -34.46 12.14
N THR A 434 6.45 -33.42 12.28
CA THR A 434 7.38 -33.21 13.40
C THR A 434 7.41 -31.74 13.81
N ALA A 435 7.89 -31.44 15.02
CA ALA A 435 8.10 -30.06 15.48
C ALA A 435 9.02 -29.26 14.53
N SER A 436 10.03 -29.92 13.94
CA SER A 436 10.98 -29.29 13.02
C SER A 436 10.34 -28.80 11.73
N ASP A 437 9.20 -29.35 11.30
CA ASP A 437 8.49 -28.87 10.12
C ASP A 437 7.96 -27.44 10.28
N ALA A 438 7.82 -26.94 11.52
CA ALA A 438 7.45 -25.56 11.81
C ALA A 438 8.62 -24.58 11.58
N THR A 439 9.87 -25.04 11.51
CA THR A 439 11.05 -24.17 11.37
C THR A 439 10.98 -23.38 10.07
N GLY A 440 11.15 -22.05 10.15
CA GLY A 440 11.07 -21.15 9.00
C GLY A 440 9.65 -20.95 8.44
N ARG A 441 8.62 -21.38 9.17
CA ARG A 441 7.21 -21.15 8.82
C ARG A 441 6.66 -19.94 9.57
N ASP A 442 5.73 -19.26 8.93
CA ASP A 442 4.98 -18.17 9.53
C ASP A 442 3.84 -18.72 10.41
N VAL A 443 3.25 -19.85 10.04
CA VAL A 443 2.14 -20.45 10.79
C VAL A 443 2.03 -21.97 10.60
N VAL A 444 1.61 -22.66 11.65
CA VAL A 444 1.19 -24.07 11.64
C VAL A 444 -0.34 -24.15 11.69
N LEU A 445 -0.96 -24.79 10.70
CA LEU A 445 -2.38 -25.12 10.74
C LEU A 445 -2.54 -26.62 10.96
N ILE A 446 -3.25 -26.99 12.02
CA ILE A 446 -3.57 -28.38 12.33
C ILE A 446 -5.04 -28.61 11.98
N SER A 447 -5.27 -29.34 10.89
CA SER A 447 -6.61 -29.56 10.36
C SER A 447 -7.47 -30.41 11.30
N GLY A 448 -8.79 -30.25 11.23
CA GLY A 448 -9.74 -31.15 11.87
C GLY A 448 -9.73 -32.58 11.30
N SER A 449 -8.99 -32.85 10.22
CA SER A 449 -8.86 -34.19 9.62
C SER A 449 -7.83 -35.09 10.28
N VAL A 450 -6.98 -34.54 11.16
CA VAL A 450 -5.91 -35.30 11.81
C VAL A 450 -6.45 -36.28 12.84
N THR A 451 -5.75 -37.41 13.03
CA THR A 451 -5.92 -38.23 14.25
C THR A 451 -5.13 -37.60 15.40
N PRO A 452 -5.77 -37.26 16.53
CA PRO A 452 -5.11 -36.56 17.65
C PRO A 452 -3.86 -37.26 18.17
N GLY A 453 -3.89 -38.59 18.35
CA GLY A 453 -2.75 -39.36 18.85
C GLY A 453 -1.49 -39.28 17.97
N ASP A 454 -1.65 -39.09 16.66
CA ASP A 454 -0.53 -38.99 15.72
C ASP A 454 0.10 -37.58 15.72
N VAL A 455 -0.65 -36.55 16.11
CA VAL A 455 -0.13 -35.18 16.29
C VAL A 455 0.38 -34.98 17.71
N SER A 456 -0.42 -35.37 18.71
CA SER A 456 -0.13 -35.28 20.14
C SER A 456 0.46 -33.90 20.50
N THR A 457 1.61 -33.88 21.14
CA THR A 457 2.27 -32.68 21.64
C THR A 457 3.29 -32.07 20.66
N LYS A 458 3.42 -32.61 19.44
CA LYS A 458 4.47 -32.22 18.47
C LYS A 458 4.59 -30.71 18.25
N PHE A 459 3.47 -29.98 18.27
CA PHE A 459 3.44 -28.54 18.00
C PHE A 459 3.14 -27.67 19.23
N ASN A 460 3.07 -28.23 20.45
CA ASN A 460 2.66 -27.42 21.60
C ASN A 460 3.71 -26.36 22.00
N ASN A 461 5.00 -26.69 21.86
CA ASN A 461 6.13 -25.87 22.29
C ASN A 461 6.87 -25.14 21.15
N VAL A 462 6.39 -25.23 19.90
CA VAL A 462 7.05 -24.53 18.77
C VAL A 462 6.90 -23.01 18.93
N ALA A 463 7.97 -22.25 18.68
CA ALA A 463 7.95 -20.78 18.70
C ALA A 463 7.31 -20.16 17.44
N VAL A 464 6.42 -20.91 16.79
CA VAL A 464 5.69 -20.51 15.58
C VAL A 464 4.21 -20.47 15.91
N PRO A 465 3.46 -19.45 15.47
CA PRO A 465 2.02 -19.39 15.67
C PRO A 465 1.29 -20.65 15.18
N ALA A 466 0.26 -21.07 15.91
CA ALA A 466 -0.51 -22.27 15.57
C ALA A 466 -2.02 -22.03 15.59
N VAL A 467 -2.71 -22.49 14.55
CA VAL A 467 -4.17 -22.54 14.44
C VAL A 467 -4.61 -24.00 14.50
N VAL A 468 -5.37 -24.35 15.53
CA VAL A 468 -5.80 -25.72 15.82
C VAL A 468 -7.29 -25.85 15.50
N MET A 469 -7.63 -26.73 14.56
CA MET A 469 -9.01 -26.96 14.09
C MET A 469 -9.57 -28.31 14.54
N HIS A 470 -8.86 -29.04 15.40
CA HIS A 470 -9.34 -30.30 15.97
C HIS A 470 -9.59 -30.11 17.47
N TRP A 471 -10.85 -30.24 17.90
CA TRP A 471 -11.24 -30.00 19.30
C TRP A 471 -10.45 -30.86 20.28
N ASP A 472 -10.23 -32.14 19.94
CA ASP A 472 -9.58 -33.08 20.86
C ASP A 472 -8.11 -32.73 21.11
N LEU A 473 -7.47 -31.96 20.23
CA LEU A 473 -6.09 -31.51 20.38
C LEU A 473 -5.91 -30.28 21.28
N PHE A 474 -7.01 -29.65 21.74
CA PHE A 474 -6.91 -28.40 22.49
C PHE A 474 -6.17 -28.58 23.82
N ASP A 475 -6.27 -29.73 24.51
CA ASP A 475 -5.53 -29.95 25.76
C ASP A 475 -4.07 -30.40 25.53
N GLU A 476 -3.75 -31.20 24.50
CA GLU A 476 -2.34 -31.49 24.18
C GLU A 476 -1.59 -30.22 23.77
N MET A 477 -2.30 -29.28 23.14
CA MET A 477 -1.83 -27.93 22.83
C MET A 477 -1.89 -26.97 24.02
N ARG A 478 -2.32 -27.45 25.21
CA ARG A 478 -2.41 -26.72 26.50
C ARG A 478 -3.47 -25.62 26.52
N MET A 479 -4.35 -25.58 25.54
CA MET A 479 -5.32 -24.50 25.31
C MET A 479 -6.61 -24.64 26.11
N THR A 480 -6.93 -25.86 26.58
CA THR A 480 -8.10 -26.15 27.43
C THR A 480 -7.73 -27.17 28.50
N GLY A 481 -8.64 -27.42 29.44
CA GLY A 481 -8.54 -28.57 30.36
C GLY A 481 -8.65 -29.92 29.65
N SER A 482 -8.21 -30.98 30.34
CA SER A 482 -8.19 -32.34 29.81
C SER A 482 -9.50 -33.13 30.02
N LYS A 483 -10.49 -32.59 30.73
CA LYS A 483 -11.74 -33.30 31.00
C LYS A 483 -12.65 -33.27 29.78
N SER A 484 -13.47 -34.32 29.57
CA SER A 484 -14.43 -34.39 28.46
C SER A 484 -15.43 -33.23 28.41
N GLY A 485 -15.67 -32.54 29.54
CA GLY A 485 -16.54 -31.36 29.61
C GLY A 485 -15.84 -30.02 29.32
N ASP A 486 -14.53 -30.03 29.05
CA ASP A 486 -13.72 -28.84 28.80
C ASP A 486 -13.57 -28.55 27.30
N ARG A 487 -13.80 -29.54 26.43
CA ARG A 487 -13.73 -29.40 24.98
C ARG A 487 -14.57 -30.47 24.30
N ASN A 488 -15.23 -30.14 23.20
CA ASN A 488 -15.97 -31.11 22.39
C ASN A 488 -16.35 -30.49 21.03
N THR A 489 -17.20 -31.19 20.29
CA THR A 489 -17.92 -30.68 19.15
C THR A 489 -19.42 -30.62 19.43
N GLN A 490 -20.15 -29.74 18.75
CA GLN A 490 -21.60 -29.61 18.83
C GLN A 490 -22.17 -29.66 17.41
N THR A 491 -23.04 -30.63 17.11
CA THR A 491 -23.70 -30.75 15.81
C THR A 491 -24.92 -29.82 15.70
N GLY A 492 -25.47 -29.71 14.49
CA GLY A 492 -26.71 -28.95 14.28
C GLY A 492 -26.49 -27.44 14.15
N GLN A 493 -25.27 -26.98 13.90
CA GLN A 493 -24.89 -25.58 13.96
C GLN A 493 -24.80 -24.96 12.58
N THR A 494 -25.23 -23.69 12.47
CA THR A 494 -24.98 -22.83 11.30
C THR A 494 -24.41 -21.47 11.70
N GLN A 495 -24.45 -21.14 12.99
CA GLN A 495 -24.17 -19.81 13.53
C GLN A 495 -23.23 -19.88 14.74
N VAL A 496 -22.55 -18.77 15.02
CA VAL A 496 -21.83 -18.50 16.27
C VAL A 496 -22.27 -17.16 16.84
N THR A 497 -22.18 -17.00 18.16
CA THR A 497 -22.37 -15.71 18.83
C THR A 497 -21.03 -15.03 19.00
N LEU A 498 -20.88 -13.79 18.51
CA LEU A 498 -19.67 -13.00 18.76
C LEU A 498 -19.73 -12.33 20.13
N LEU A 499 -18.65 -12.50 20.89
CA LEU A 499 -18.50 -12.00 22.26
C LEU A 499 -17.65 -10.73 22.32
N ASN A 500 -16.75 -10.52 21.36
CA ASN A 500 -15.86 -9.37 21.31
C ASN A 500 -15.57 -8.96 19.87
N ASN A 501 -16.40 -8.07 19.30
CA ASN A 501 -16.24 -7.58 17.92
C ASN A 501 -15.09 -6.57 17.73
N THR A 502 -14.55 -6.02 18.82
CA THR A 502 -13.42 -5.08 18.76
C THR A 502 -12.08 -5.79 18.59
N HIS A 503 -12.01 -7.07 18.96
CA HIS A 503 -10.80 -7.86 18.83
C HIS A 503 -10.55 -8.23 17.35
N PRO A 504 -9.30 -8.17 16.83
CA PRO A 504 -9.01 -8.46 15.42
C PRO A 504 -9.50 -9.82 14.91
N LEU A 505 -9.52 -10.84 15.79
CA LEU A 505 -10.06 -12.18 15.50
C LEU A 505 -11.55 -12.17 15.09
N ALA A 506 -12.32 -11.15 15.46
CA ALA A 506 -13.73 -11.03 15.09
C ALA A 506 -13.94 -10.59 13.64
N ALA A 507 -12.87 -10.26 12.90
CA ALA A 507 -12.94 -9.82 11.51
C ALA A 507 -13.85 -8.60 11.27
N GLY A 508 -14.06 -7.77 12.30
CA GLY A 508 -14.97 -6.63 12.25
C GLY A 508 -16.45 -7.01 12.10
N LEU A 509 -16.79 -8.28 12.34
CA LEU A 509 -18.17 -8.74 12.33
C LEU A 509 -18.92 -8.22 13.57
N PRO A 510 -20.21 -7.88 13.44
CA PRO A 510 -21.00 -7.27 14.51
C PRO A 510 -21.35 -8.24 15.66
N LEU A 511 -21.66 -7.70 16.86
CA LEU A 511 -22.02 -8.46 18.08
C LEU A 511 -23.42 -9.10 18.01
N PHE A 512 -23.64 -9.98 17.04
CA PHE A 512 -24.83 -10.82 16.95
C PHE A 512 -24.50 -12.17 16.32
N ASN A 513 -25.51 -13.05 16.26
CA ASN A 513 -25.36 -14.38 15.69
C ASN A 513 -24.98 -14.29 14.20
N SER A 514 -23.76 -14.71 13.89
CA SER A 514 -23.22 -14.67 12.54
C SER A 514 -23.38 -16.04 11.87
N THR A 515 -24.00 -16.08 10.69
CA THR A 515 -24.16 -17.30 9.89
C THR A 515 -22.84 -17.67 9.22
N ILE A 516 -22.17 -18.67 9.78
CA ILE A 516 -20.83 -19.09 9.36
C ILE A 516 -20.84 -20.34 8.48
N TYR A 517 -21.91 -21.14 8.49
CA TYR A 517 -22.10 -22.24 7.55
C TYR A 517 -23.31 -22.04 6.64
N SER A 518 -23.19 -22.48 5.39
CA SER A 518 -24.27 -22.50 4.40
C SER A 518 -25.30 -23.60 4.66
N SER A 519 -24.93 -24.64 5.40
CA SER A 519 -25.81 -25.70 5.89
C SER A 519 -25.31 -26.25 7.22
N SER A 520 -26.18 -26.94 7.96
CA SER A 520 -25.90 -27.45 9.30
C SER A 520 -24.65 -28.35 9.33
N ASP A 521 -23.75 -28.14 10.29
CA ASP A 521 -22.58 -28.99 10.56
C ASP A 521 -22.21 -28.94 12.06
N ALA A 522 -21.10 -29.57 12.40
CA ALA A 522 -20.47 -29.57 13.71
C ALA A 522 -19.57 -28.33 13.92
N LEU A 523 -19.58 -27.78 15.13
CA LEU A 523 -18.65 -26.75 15.60
C LEU A 523 -17.84 -27.26 16.78
N ASN A 524 -16.53 -27.10 16.67
CA ASN A 524 -15.60 -27.35 17.77
C ASN A 524 -15.70 -26.23 18.81
N TRP A 525 -15.60 -26.58 20.09
CA TRP A 525 -15.60 -25.64 21.19
C TRP A 525 -14.66 -26.08 22.32
N GLY A 526 -14.20 -25.10 23.10
CA GLY A 526 -13.38 -25.30 24.29
C GLY A 526 -13.73 -24.31 25.41
N LYS A 527 -13.56 -24.74 26.65
CA LYS A 527 -13.52 -23.89 27.84
C LYS A 527 -12.07 -23.44 28.04
N VAL A 528 -11.85 -22.16 27.79
CA VAL A 528 -10.52 -21.58 27.70
C VAL A 528 -9.98 -21.14 29.06
N ALA A 529 -8.66 -21.16 29.22
CA ALA A 529 -8.02 -20.64 30.43
C ALA A 529 -8.12 -19.12 30.51
N SER A 530 -7.86 -18.54 31.68
CA SER A 530 -8.01 -17.10 31.94
C SER A 530 -7.12 -16.20 31.09
N GLY A 531 -6.01 -16.72 30.56
CA GLY A 531 -5.13 -15.98 29.64
C GLY A 531 -5.63 -15.93 28.20
N ALA A 532 -6.76 -16.57 27.87
CA ALA A 532 -7.33 -16.55 26.54
C ALA A 532 -8.25 -15.34 26.33
N VAL A 533 -8.28 -14.83 25.10
CA VAL A 533 -9.38 -14.00 24.61
C VAL A 533 -10.40 -14.88 23.90
N SER A 534 -11.63 -14.94 24.43
CA SER A 534 -12.76 -15.59 23.78
C SER A 534 -13.50 -14.58 22.90
N VAL A 535 -13.66 -14.90 21.62
CA VAL A 535 -14.16 -13.99 20.59
C VAL A 535 -15.50 -14.45 20.03
N ALA A 536 -15.72 -15.76 19.95
CA ALA A 536 -16.97 -16.35 19.53
C ALA A 536 -17.30 -17.58 20.37
N SER A 537 -18.59 -17.90 20.51
CA SER A 537 -19.09 -19.08 21.22
C SER A 537 -20.15 -19.81 20.42
N LEU A 538 -20.58 -20.96 20.95
CA LEU A 538 -21.87 -21.55 20.57
C LEU A 538 -23.00 -20.58 20.87
N THR A 539 -24.07 -20.66 20.08
CA THR A 539 -25.29 -19.85 20.28
C THR A 539 -26.11 -20.31 21.48
N SER A 540 -25.99 -21.59 21.86
CA SER A 540 -26.70 -22.19 22.98
C SER A 540 -25.98 -22.04 24.33
N ASP A 541 -24.67 -21.74 24.33
CA ASP A 541 -23.86 -21.64 25.54
C ASP A 541 -22.63 -20.75 25.28
N THR A 542 -22.65 -19.53 25.85
CA THR A 542 -21.59 -18.54 25.67
C THR A 542 -20.30 -18.88 26.42
N THR A 543 -20.33 -19.86 27.32
CA THR A 543 -19.14 -20.34 28.04
C THR A 543 -18.30 -21.32 27.22
N ARG A 544 -18.83 -21.77 26.08
CA ARG A 544 -18.16 -22.69 25.15
C ARG A 544 -17.63 -21.92 23.96
N SER A 545 -16.39 -21.48 24.08
CA SER A 545 -15.69 -20.70 23.05
C SER A 545 -15.50 -21.55 21.81
N THR A 546 -16.02 -21.08 20.68
CA THR A 546 -15.67 -21.60 19.37
C THR A 546 -14.40 -20.88 18.93
N LEU A 547 -14.36 -19.54 18.93
CA LEU A 547 -13.17 -18.75 18.62
C LEU A 547 -12.48 -18.22 19.85
N PHE A 548 -11.20 -18.57 19.98
CA PHE A 548 -10.37 -18.01 21.02
C PHE A 548 -8.90 -17.99 20.64
N GLY A 549 -8.16 -17.10 21.28
CA GLY A 549 -6.73 -16.93 21.08
C GLY A 549 -5.96 -16.74 22.38
N TYR A 550 -4.69 -17.14 22.38
CA TYR A 550 -3.70 -16.80 23.39
C TYR A 550 -2.61 -15.96 22.74
N ASP A 551 -2.29 -14.79 23.32
CA ASP A 551 -1.14 -14.01 22.87
C ASP A 551 0.17 -14.68 23.30
N ILE A 552 1.30 -14.29 22.70
CA ILE A 552 2.61 -14.78 23.13
C ILE A 552 2.83 -14.48 24.63
N GLY A 553 3.29 -15.49 25.38
CA GLY A 553 3.47 -15.39 26.82
C GLY A 553 2.20 -15.44 27.67
N ALA A 554 0.99 -15.49 27.05
CA ALA A 554 -0.24 -15.59 27.81
C ALA A 554 -0.33 -16.92 28.58
N ALA A 555 -0.95 -16.89 29.76
CA ALA A 555 -1.15 -18.06 30.60
C ALA A 555 -2.11 -19.06 29.91
N MET A 556 -1.66 -20.30 29.79
CA MET A 556 -2.42 -21.42 29.24
C MET A 556 -2.84 -22.38 30.36
N GLN A 557 -3.51 -23.49 30.03
CA GLN A 557 -3.90 -24.50 31.04
C GLN A 557 -2.70 -25.03 31.84
N SER A 558 -1.55 -25.12 31.18
CA SER A 558 -0.25 -25.30 31.80
C SER A 558 0.76 -24.41 31.09
N GLY A 559 1.65 -23.75 31.85
CA GLY A 559 2.68 -22.83 31.33
C GLY A 559 2.13 -21.64 30.54
N THR A 560 2.96 -21.09 29.64
CA THR A 560 2.61 -19.95 28.77
C THR A 560 2.68 -20.31 27.27
N ALA A 561 2.01 -19.51 26.43
CA ALA A 561 2.02 -19.67 24.98
C ALA A 561 3.40 -19.30 24.38
N PRO A 562 4.11 -20.21 23.67
CA PRO A 562 5.44 -19.91 23.11
C PRO A 562 5.38 -18.94 21.91
N ALA A 563 4.24 -18.93 21.23
CA ALA A 563 3.82 -18.00 20.20
C ALA A 563 2.28 -18.00 20.22
N ARG A 564 1.64 -17.15 19.43
CA ARG A 564 0.17 -17.08 19.42
C ARG A 564 -0.46 -18.46 19.13
N ARG A 565 -1.56 -18.75 19.82
CA ARG A 565 -2.34 -19.98 19.65
C ARG A 565 -3.79 -19.62 19.38
N VAL A 566 -4.40 -20.22 18.37
CA VAL A 566 -5.82 -20.00 18.04
C VAL A 566 -6.54 -21.34 18.00
N GLY A 567 -7.64 -21.43 18.74
CA GLY A 567 -8.61 -22.53 18.62
C GLY A 567 -9.71 -22.12 17.64
N PHE A 568 -9.97 -22.97 16.64
CA PHE A 568 -10.83 -22.63 15.51
C PHE A 568 -11.91 -23.70 15.20
N PHE A 569 -13.02 -23.26 14.61
CA PHE A 569 -14.36 -23.86 14.81
C PHE A 569 -14.75 -24.95 13.82
N PRO A 570 -14.22 -25.01 12.58
CA PRO A 570 -14.77 -25.96 11.65
C PRO A 570 -14.29 -27.36 11.97
N SER A 571 -15.27 -28.27 12.01
CA SER A 571 -14.98 -29.68 11.82
C SER A 571 -14.32 -29.89 10.45
N SER A 572 -13.71 -31.06 10.26
CA SER A 572 -13.15 -31.45 8.96
C SER A 572 -14.15 -31.33 7.81
N THR A 573 -15.44 -31.58 8.08
CA THR A 573 -16.54 -31.48 7.09
C THR A 573 -17.12 -30.07 6.96
N GLY A 574 -17.13 -29.29 8.04
CA GLY A 574 -17.70 -27.94 8.05
C GLY A 574 -16.91 -26.94 7.23
N THR A 575 -15.61 -27.20 6.99
CA THR A 575 -14.73 -26.27 6.28
C THR A 575 -15.21 -25.96 4.85
N THR A 576 -15.79 -26.94 4.14
CA THR A 576 -16.33 -26.71 2.78
C THR A 576 -17.68 -25.99 2.78
N ARG A 577 -18.29 -25.80 3.95
CA ARG A 577 -19.60 -25.15 4.13
C ARG A 577 -19.46 -23.70 4.62
N LEU A 578 -18.25 -23.19 4.81
CA LEU A 578 -18.05 -21.83 5.31
C LEU A 578 -18.68 -20.80 4.37
N THR A 579 -19.51 -19.92 4.93
CA THR A 579 -19.98 -18.71 4.24
C THR A 579 -18.85 -17.69 4.10
N ASN A 580 -19.09 -16.58 3.41
CA ASN A 580 -18.14 -15.46 3.39
C ASN A 580 -17.78 -14.96 4.80
N MET A 581 -18.75 -14.95 5.73
CA MET A 581 -18.49 -14.58 7.13
C MET A 581 -17.59 -15.61 7.82
N GLY A 582 -17.86 -16.91 7.61
CA GLY A 582 -17.01 -17.98 8.13
C GLY A 582 -15.58 -17.93 7.59
N LEU A 583 -15.43 -17.64 6.29
CA LEU A 583 -14.13 -17.45 5.65
C LEU A 583 -13.37 -16.22 6.18
N HIS A 584 -14.06 -15.11 6.45
CA HIS A 584 -13.43 -13.94 7.07
C HIS A 584 -12.92 -14.23 8.48
N LEU A 585 -13.66 -15.01 9.29
CA LEU A 585 -13.19 -15.43 10.60
C LEU A 585 -11.96 -16.35 10.50
N LEU A 586 -11.91 -17.25 9.52
CA LEU A 586 -10.73 -18.09 9.25
C LEU A 586 -9.51 -17.23 8.90
N GLU A 587 -9.69 -16.24 8.02
CA GLU A 587 -8.60 -15.32 7.65
C GLU A 587 -8.14 -14.47 8.83
N ALA A 588 -9.08 -13.96 9.64
CA ALA A 588 -8.74 -13.19 10.84
C ALA A 588 -8.00 -14.05 11.87
N ALA A 589 -8.38 -15.31 12.03
CA ALA A 589 -7.68 -16.28 12.87
C ALA A 589 -6.22 -16.46 12.43
N ILE A 590 -6.00 -16.71 11.14
CA ILE A 590 -4.65 -16.87 10.57
C ILE A 590 -3.85 -15.58 10.69
N THR A 591 -4.45 -14.44 10.31
CA THR A 591 -3.80 -13.12 10.28
C THR A 591 -3.40 -12.66 11.68
N TRP A 592 -4.28 -12.83 12.67
CA TRP A 592 -3.98 -12.48 14.04
C TRP A 592 -2.91 -13.38 14.64
N ALA A 593 -2.91 -14.69 14.32
CA ALA A 593 -1.87 -15.59 14.77
C ALA A 593 -0.48 -15.13 14.34
N VAL A 594 -0.32 -14.66 13.08
CA VAL A 594 0.98 -14.24 12.54
C VAL A 594 1.37 -12.78 12.83
N SER A 595 0.44 -11.89 13.16
CA SER A 595 0.73 -10.46 13.36
C SER A 595 1.42 -10.11 14.69
N GLY A 596 1.73 -11.12 15.51
CA GLY A 596 2.32 -10.95 16.85
C GLY A 596 3.82 -11.22 16.95
N ASN A 597 4.49 -11.44 15.82
CA ASN A 597 5.92 -11.73 15.75
C ASN A 597 6.74 -10.50 15.40
#